data_AF-A0A944MYH0-F1
#
_entry.id   AF-A0A944MYH0-F1
#
_cell.length_a   1.000
_cell.length_b   1.000
_cell.length_c   1.000
_cell.angle_alpha   90.00
_cell.angle_beta   90.00
_cell.angle_gamma   90.00
#
_symmetry.space_group_name_H-M   'P 1'
#
loop_
_entity.id
_entity.type
_entity.pdbx_description
1 polymer ?
#
loop_
_entity_poly.entity_id
_entity_poly.type
_entity_poly.pdbx_seq_one_letter_code
_entity_poly.pdbx_strand_id
1 'polypeptide(L)' 'MTVLLILIAAALSLICGYIVYGRWLATKLFALDPSFVVPSIEFRDDHDFVPTPV' A
#
# COMPACT_ATOMS: atom_id res chain seq x y z
N MET A 1 -15.32 9.34 -33.41
CA MET A 1 -16.15 8.48 -32.54
C MET A 1 -15.40 7.27 -31.97
N THR A 2 -14.37 6.75 -32.64
CA THR A 2 -13.55 5.61 -32.17
C THR A 2 -12.53 5.96 -31.08
N VAL A 3 -11.86 7.12 -31.18
CA VAL A 3 -10.82 7.54 -30.22
C VAL A 3 -11.36 7.72 -28.81
N LEU A 4 -12.55 8.33 -28.64
CA LEU A 4 -13.17 8.54 -27.33
C LEU A 4 -13.45 7.22 -26.61
N LEU A 5 -13.94 6.20 -27.34
CA LEU A 5 -14.20 4.87 -26.79
C LEU A 5 -12.90 4.19 -26.33
N ILE A 6 -11.83 4.31 -27.11
CA ILE A 6 -10.51 3.77 -26.75
C ILE A 6 -9.98 4.46 -25.49
N LEU A 7 -10.12 5.79 -25.38
CA LEU A 7 -9.69 6.53 -24.19
C LEU A 7 -10.45 6.09 -22.93
N ILE A 8 -11.77 5.93 -23.04
CA ILE A 8 -12.59 5.47 -21.91
C ILE A 8 -12.18 4.04 -21.50
N ALA A 9 -12.00 3.14 -22.48
CA ALA A 9 -11.56 1.77 -22.19
C ALA A 9 -10.17 1.74 -21.54
N ALA A 10 -9.23 2.55 -22.01
CA ALA A 10 -7.90 2.67 -21.43
C ALA A 10 -7.94 3.22 -20.00
N ALA A 11 -8.72 4.28 -19.74
CA ALA A 11 -8.89 4.85 -18.42
C ALA A 11 -9.47 3.82 -17.43
N LEU A 12 -10.53 3.11 -17.83
CA LEU A 12 -11.13 2.05 -17.02
C LEU A 12 -10.16 0.90 -16.76
N SER A 13 -9.36 0.52 -17.76
CA SER A 13 -8.37 -0.55 -17.62
C SER A 13 -7.28 -0.18 -16.61
N LEU A 14 -6.79 1.06 -16.64
CA LEU A 14 -5.82 1.56 -15.67
C LEU A 14 -6.39 1.63 -14.26
N ILE A 15 -7.64 2.09 -14.12
CA ILE A 15 -8.34 2.14 -12.82
C ILE A 15 -8.51 0.71 -12.26
N CYS A 16 -8.98 -0.23 -13.07
CA CYS A 16 -9.11 -1.63 -12.69
C CYS A 16 -7.76 -2.22 -12.28
N GLY A 17 -6.71 -1.98 -13.07
CA GLY A 17 -5.35 -2.42 -12.74
C GLY A 17 -4.87 -1.88 -11.40
N TYR A 18 -5.05 -0.57 -11.17
CA TYR A 18 -4.67 0.09 -9.92
C TYR A 18 -5.41 -0.49 -8.71
N ILE A 19 -6.74 -0.66 -8.80
CA ILE A 19 -7.54 -1.16 -7.67
C ILE A 19 -7.24 -2.63 -7.41
N VAL A 20 -7.20 -3.48 -8.45
CA VAL A 20 -6.97 -4.93 -8.30
C VAL A 20 -5.57 -5.19 -7.78
N TYR A 21 -4.56 -4.59 -8.40
CA TYR A 21 -3.17 -4.78 -7.99
C TYR A 21 -2.90 -4.14 -6.63
N GLY A 22 -3.43 -2.93 -6.37
CA GLY A 22 -3.32 -2.27 -5.07
C GLY A 22 -3.93 -3.10 -3.94
N ARG A 23 -5.10 -3.71 -4.18
CA ARG A 23 -5.73 -4.60 -3.19
C ARG A 23 -4.94 -5.88 -2.97
N TRP A 24 -4.39 -6.47 -4.03
CA TRP A 24 -3.50 -7.63 -3.91
C TRP A 24 -2.25 -7.28 -3.10
N LEU A 25 -1.61 -6.15 -3.40
CA LEU A 25 -0.41 -5.67 -2.73
C LEU A 25 -0.66 -5.44 -1.23
N ALA A 26 -1.75 -4.74 -0.90
CA ALA A 26 -2.17 -4.47 0.47
C ALA A 26 -2.38 -5.76 1.29
N THR A 27 -3.01 -6.78 0.69
CA THR A 27 -3.42 -7.98 1.43
C THR A 27 -2.39 -9.12 1.39
N LYS A 28 -1.58 -9.23 0.33
CA LYS A 28 -0.66 -10.35 0.14
C LYS A 28 0.80 -9.98 0.37
N LEU A 29 1.25 -8.81 -0.09
CA LEU A 29 2.64 -8.41 0.12
C LEU A 29 2.81 -7.75 1.49
N PHE A 30 1.99 -6.73 1.77
CA PHE A 30 2.08 -5.98 3.01
C PHE A 30 1.24 -6.58 4.14
N ALA A 31 0.32 -7.49 3.81
CA ALA A 31 -0.59 -8.12 4.77
C ALA A 31 -1.18 -7.10 5.77
N LEU A 32 -1.64 -5.96 5.25
CA LEU A 32 -2.14 -4.85 6.06
C LEU A 32 -3.36 -5.31 6.85
N ASP A 33 -3.22 -5.27 8.18
CA ASP A 33 -4.26 -5.62 9.12
C ASP A 33 -4.38 -4.48 10.15
N PRO A 34 -5.55 -3.81 10.23
CA PRO A 34 -5.76 -2.73 11.19
C PRO A 34 -5.77 -3.20 12.65
N SER A 35 -5.91 -4.50 12.89
CA SER A 35 -5.83 -5.11 14.21
C SER A 35 -4.41 -5.54 14.62
N PHE A 36 -3.46 -5.52 13.68
CA PHE A 36 -2.07 -5.85 13.98
C PHE A 36 -1.43 -4.75 14.82
N VAL A 37 -0.93 -5.12 16.00
CA VAL A 37 -0.15 -4.21 16.85
C VAL A 37 1.17 -3.96 16.14
N VAL A 38 1.46 -2.70 15.83
CA VAL A 38 2.71 -2.35 15.17
C VAL A 38 3.91 -2.67 16.08
N PRO A 39 5.06 -3.12 15.52
CA PRO A 39 6.22 -3.53 16.33
C PRO A 39 6.73 -2.44 17.27
N SER A 40 6.55 -1.16 16.92
CA SER A 40 6.93 -0.03 17.77
C SER A 40 6.13 0.05 19.07
N ILE A 41 4.94 -0.54 19.13
CA ILE A 41 4.11 -0.63 20.34
C ILE A 41 4.41 -1.94 21.07
N GLU A 42 4.45 -3.07 20.34
CA GLU A 42 4.64 -4.39 20.94
C GLU A 42 6.04 -4.55 21.58
N PHE A 43 7.08 -4.01 20.94
CA PHE A 43 8.46 -4.05 21.43
C PHE A 43 8.91 -2.70 22.00
N ARG A 44 7.98 -1.90 22.50
CA ARG A 44 8.31 -0.64 23.15
C ARG A 44 9.14 -0.92 24.41
N ASP A 45 10.37 -0.40 24.44
CA ASP A 45 11.35 -0.59 25.50
C ASP A 45 11.56 0.66 26.38
N ASP A 46 10.82 1.74 26.10
CA ASP A 46 10.93 3.06 26.74
C ASP A 46 12.36 3.66 26.70
N HIS A 47 13.18 3.22 25.75
CA HIS A 47 14.51 3.76 25.51
C HIS A 47 14.53 4.54 24.18
N ASP A 48 14.83 5.83 24.23
CA ASP A 48 14.90 6.65 23.03
C ASP A 48 16.06 6.19 22.12
N PHE A 49 15.80 6.10 20.81
CA PHE A 49 16.83 5.76 19.85
C PHE A 49 17.85 6.90 19.74
N VAL A 50 19.05 6.70 20.29
CA VAL A 50 20.15 7.65 20.17
C VAL A 50 20.90 7.35 18.86
N PRO A 51 21.04 8.32 17.94
CA PRO A 51 21.83 8.13 16.74
C PRO A 51 23.25 7.74 17.12
N THR A 52 23.79 6.68 16.49
CA THR A 52 25.19 6.31 16.69
C THR A 52 26.07 7.52 16.35
N PRO A 53 26.95 7.97 17.27
CA PRO A 53 27.89 9.03 16.94
C PRO A 53 28.79 8.57 15.78
N VAL A 54 28.96 9.46 14.81
CA VAL A 54 29.85 9.27 13.65
C VAL A 54 31.32 9.24 14.06
#